data_AF-A0A1L3GJF7-F1
#
_entry.id   AF-A0A1L3GJF7-F1
#
_cell.length_a   1.000
_cell.length_b   1.000
_cell.length_c   1.000
_cell.angle_alpha   90.00
_cell.angle_beta   90.00
_cell.angle_gamma   90.00
#
_symmetry.space_group_name_H-M   'P 1'
#
loop_
_entity.id
_entity.type
_entity.pdbx_description
1 polymer ?
#
loop_
_entity_poly.entity_id
_entity_poly.type
_entity_poly.pdbx_seq_one_letter_code
_entity_poly.pdbx_strand_id
1 'polypeptide(L)'
;MKMKNGHTWLFSFTDLAFLLLISLSLIPSAPDNITIKLAEMDVPSVPEHEQMAPLANVRELWELQVYAVSDQRPVPYRLVRAGVGKSASAQDVKVLTREELLPAIEALKQRNLRPILLPEKNSLSQDFLYAAGVIAKVWTNGSRTIVQVDPDEEDALP
;
A
#
# COMPACT_ATOMS: atom_id res chain seq x y z
N MET A 1 -17.48 -55.18 22.29
CA MET A 1 -18.54 -54.15 22.26
C MET A 1 -17.98 -52.89 21.62
N LYS A 2 -18.53 -52.48 20.47
CA LYS A 2 -18.58 -51.12 19.89
C LYS A 2 -17.26 -50.35 19.63
N MET A 3 -16.76 -50.43 18.39
CA MET A 3 -16.27 -49.22 17.68
C MET A 3 -17.47 -48.54 17.03
N LYS A 4 -18.26 -47.77 17.80
CA LYS A 4 -19.44 -47.04 17.29
C LYS A 4 -19.19 -45.55 17.03
N ASN A 5 -17.97 -45.06 17.25
CA ASN A 5 -17.71 -43.61 17.27
C ASN A 5 -17.18 -43.06 15.94
N GLY A 6 -16.69 -43.90 15.02
CA GLY A 6 -16.14 -43.44 13.73
C GLY A 6 -17.21 -42.95 12.76
N HIS A 7 -18.38 -43.61 12.74
CA HIS A 7 -19.47 -43.25 11.82
C HIS A 7 -20.16 -41.93 12.20
N THR A 8 -20.30 -41.63 13.50
CA THR A 8 -20.87 -40.36 13.96
C THR A 8 -19.94 -39.18 13.62
N TRP A 9 -18.63 -39.36 13.74
CA TRP A 9 -17.65 -38.31 13.41
C TRP A 9 -17.64 -37.98 11.92
N LEU A 10 -17.73 -39.00 11.06
CA LEU A 10 -17.83 -38.81 9.62
C LEU A 10 -19.15 -38.15 9.20
N PHE A 11 -20.25 -38.47 9.89
CA PHE A 11 -21.55 -37.85 9.65
C PHE A 11 -21.56 -36.36 10.03
N SER A 12 -20.99 -35.98 11.18
CA SER A 12 -20.86 -34.57 11.58
C SER A 12 -19.93 -33.77 10.68
N PHE A 13 -18.84 -34.39 10.19
CA PHE A 13 -17.90 -33.72 9.29
C PHE A 13 -18.53 -33.45 7.91
N THR A 14 -19.23 -34.44 7.35
CA THR A 14 -19.90 -34.28 6.06
C THR A 14 -21.01 -33.25 6.11
N ASP A 15 -21.80 -33.21 7.19
CA ASP A 15 -22.84 -32.20 7.40
C ASP A 15 -22.24 -30.78 7.45
N LEU A 16 -21.15 -30.58 8.22
CA LEU A 16 -20.47 -29.28 8.29
C LEU A 16 -19.85 -28.87 6.93
N ALA A 17 -19.27 -29.81 6.19
CA ALA A 17 -18.72 -29.55 4.86
C ALA A 17 -19.81 -29.18 3.86
N PHE A 18 -20.97 -29.85 3.89
CA PHE A 18 -22.11 -29.52 3.04
C PHE A 18 -22.72 -28.17 3.41
N LEU A 19 -22.85 -27.85 4.70
CA LEU A 19 -23.32 -26.54 5.14
C LEU A 19 -22.38 -25.42 4.69
N LEU A 20 -21.06 -25.63 4.73
CA LEU A 20 -20.07 -24.69 4.21
C LEU A 20 -20.15 -24.53 2.69
N LEU A 21 -20.34 -25.63 1.96
CA LEU A 21 -20.45 -25.61 0.50
C LEU A 21 -21.73 -24.91 0.03
N ILE A 22 -22.86 -25.15 0.70
CA ILE A 22 -24.13 -24.45 0.45
C ILE A 22 -24.01 -22.97 0.82
N SER A 23 -23.37 -22.65 1.94
CA SER A 23 -23.11 -21.25 2.33
C SER A 23 -22.29 -20.53 1.26
N LEU A 24 -21.23 -21.17 0.75
CA LEU A 24 -20.36 -20.59 -0.28
C LEU A 24 -21.06 -20.49 -1.65
N SER A 25 -21.98 -21.40 -1.98
CA SER A 25 -22.75 -21.32 -3.23
C SER A 25 -23.89 -20.30 -3.17
N LEU A 26 -24.35 -19.93 -1.98
CA LEU A 26 -25.29 -18.84 -1.76
C LEU A 26 -24.62 -17.46 -1.74
N ILE A 27 -23.28 -17.40 -1.63
CA ILE A 27 -22.58 -16.15 -1.89
C ILE A 27 -22.75 -15.88 -3.38
N PRO A 28 -23.48 -14.82 -3.79
CA PRO A 28 -23.58 -14.47 -5.18
C PRO A 28 -22.15 -14.26 -5.67
N SER A 29 -21.71 -15.09 -6.63
CA SER A 29 -20.53 -14.77 -7.43
C SER A 29 -20.79 -13.38 -7.96
N ALA A 30 -19.98 -12.41 -7.52
CA ALA A 30 -20.13 -11.02 -7.91
C ALA A 30 -20.32 -11.01 -9.44
N PRO A 31 -21.45 -10.52 -9.97
CA PRO A 31 -21.63 -10.53 -11.41
C PRO A 31 -20.55 -9.64 -11.99
N ASP A 32 -19.79 -10.16 -12.95
CA ASP A 32 -18.70 -9.45 -13.66
C ASP A 32 -19.19 -8.19 -14.42
N ASN A 33 -20.46 -7.79 -14.26
CA ASN A 33 -21.05 -6.64 -14.90
C ASN A 33 -22.25 -6.03 -14.13
N ILE A 34 -22.14 -5.86 -12.80
CA ILE A 34 -23.00 -4.84 -12.16
C ILE A 34 -22.30 -3.50 -12.35
N THR A 35 -22.65 -2.82 -13.45
CA THR A 35 -22.60 -1.35 -13.45
C THR A 35 -23.55 -0.90 -12.35
N ILE A 36 -23.03 -0.71 -11.14
CA ILE A 36 -23.76 -0.06 -10.06
C ILE A 36 -23.98 1.36 -10.55
N LYS A 37 -25.12 1.62 -11.20
CA LYS A 37 -25.68 2.97 -11.31
C LYS A 37 -26.10 3.35 -9.89
N LEU A 38 -25.10 3.67 -9.07
CA LEU A 38 -25.26 4.38 -7.83
C LEU A 38 -26.05 5.61 -8.23
N ALA A 39 -27.26 5.73 -7.71
CA ALA A 39 -28.16 6.84 -7.99
C ALA A 39 -27.34 8.14 -8.04
N GLU A 40 -27.40 8.84 -9.17
CA GLU A 40 -26.86 10.19 -9.30
C GLU A 40 -27.51 11.03 -8.20
N MET A 41 -26.77 11.21 -7.11
CA MET A 41 -27.14 12.13 -6.04
C MET A 41 -26.68 13.49 -6.54
N ASP A 42 -27.64 14.31 -6.95
CA ASP A 42 -27.40 15.68 -7.40
C ASP A 42 -26.77 16.46 -6.23
N VAL A 43 -25.45 16.67 -6.29
CA VAL A 43 -24.70 17.36 -5.25
C VAL A 43 -24.99 18.85 -5.43
N PRO A 44 -25.65 19.53 -4.48
CA PRO A 44 -25.89 20.95 -4.62
C PRO A 44 -24.55 21.68 -4.75
N SER A 45 -24.37 22.39 -5.85
CA SER A 45 -23.19 23.24 -6.09
C SER A 45 -23.13 24.30 -4.99
N VAL A 46 -22.12 24.18 -4.13
CA VAL A 46 -21.82 25.18 -3.11
C VAL A 46 -21.08 26.33 -3.81
N PRO A 47 -21.57 27.58 -3.74
CA PRO A 47 -20.86 28.71 -4.31
C PRO A 47 -19.48 28.84 -3.68
N GLU A 48 -18.45 29.00 -4.51
CA GLU A 48 -17.08 29.22 -4.06
C GLU A 48 -17.02 30.51 -3.25
N HIS A 49 -16.94 30.39 -1.93
CA HIS A 49 -16.60 31.51 -1.07
C HIS A 49 -15.09 31.76 -1.18
N GLU A 50 -14.70 32.95 -1.67
CA GLU A 50 -13.31 33.43 -1.80
C GLU A 50 -12.48 33.37 -0.50
N GLN A 51 -13.10 33.07 0.65
CA GLN A 51 -12.44 32.95 1.94
C GLN A 51 -12.17 31.51 2.38
N MET A 52 -12.55 30.51 1.60
CA MET A 52 -11.99 29.16 1.72
C MET A 52 -10.72 29.09 0.89
N ALA A 53 -9.65 29.74 1.37
CA ALA A 53 -8.32 29.29 1.02
C ALA A 53 -8.30 27.77 1.29
N PRO A 54 -7.85 26.94 0.33
CA PRO A 54 -7.82 25.51 0.58
C PRO A 54 -7.01 25.32 1.86
N LEU A 55 -7.63 24.75 2.89
CA LEU A 55 -6.93 24.06 3.98
C LEU A 55 -6.23 22.82 3.40
N ALA A 56 -5.54 22.97 2.27
CA ALA A 56 -4.38 22.20 1.93
C ALA A 56 -3.32 22.61 2.95
N ASN A 57 -3.49 22.11 4.18
CA ASN A 57 -2.36 21.86 5.04
C ASN A 57 -1.45 20.98 4.18
N VAL A 58 -0.44 21.60 3.57
CA VAL A 58 0.54 20.95 2.71
C VAL A 58 1.22 19.93 3.59
N ARG A 59 0.64 18.73 3.68
CA ARG A 59 1.25 17.60 4.36
C ARG A 59 2.40 17.22 3.48
N GLU A 60 3.57 17.68 3.89
CA GLU A 60 4.85 17.23 3.38
C GLU A 60 4.86 15.70 3.41
N LEU A 61 4.76 15.10 2.23
CA LEU A 61 4.76 13.66 2.07
C LEU A 61 6.17 13.25 1.66
N TRP A 62 6.63 12.12 2.19
CA TRP A 62 7.93 11.57 1.86
C TRP A 62 7.74 10.19 1.26
N GLU A 63 8.49 9.89 0.21
CA GLU A 63 8.45 8.63 -0.52
C GLU A 63 9.83 8.00 -0.46
N LEU A 64 9.88 6.73 -0.06
CA LEU A 64 11.07 5.89 -0.17
C LEU A 64 10.90 4.98 -1.38
N GLN A 65 11.55 5.35 -2.48
CA GLN A 65 11.58 4.61 -3.72
C GLN A 65 12.73 3.59 -3.68
N VAL A 66 12.44 2.34 -4.08
CA VAL A 66 13.42 1.25 -4.13
C VAL A 66 13.65 0.85 -5.58
N TYR A 67 14.89 0.95 -6.04
CA TYR A 67 15.33 0.71 -7.42
C TYR A 67 16.25 -0.51 -7.53
N ALA A 68 16.29 -1.11 -8.73
CA ALA A 68 17.33 -2.05 -9.10
C ALA A 68 18.68 -1.32 -9.22
N VAL A 69 19.75 -1.97 -8.74
CA VAL A 69 21.12 -1.47 -8.95
C VAL A 69 21.49 -1.65 -10.42
N SER A 70 21.95 -0.58 -11.06
CA SER A 70 22.41 -0.55 -12.46
C SER A 70 23.54 0.46 -12.62
N ASP A 71 24.22 0.47 -13.77
CA ASP A 71 25.29 1.44 -14.05
C ASP A 71 24.82 2.91 -13.96
N GLN A 72 23.53 3.15 -14.23
CA GLN A 72 22.91 4.48 -14.11
C GLN A 72 22.42 4.79 -12.68
N ARG A 73 22.21 3.76 -11.85
CA ARG A 73 21.75 3.87 -10.46
C ARG A 73 22.54 2.90 -9.59
N PRO A 74 23.71 3.32 -9.07
CA PRO A 74 24.60 2.43 -8.31
C PRO A 74 24.05 2.07 -6.92
N VAL A 75 22.98 2.73 -6.48
CA VAL A 75 22.41 2.56 -5.14
C VAL A 75 20.90 2.41 -5.19
N PRO A 76 20.33 1.50 -4.38
CA PRO A 76 18.95 1.05 -4.55
C PRO A 76 17.91 1.96 -3.87
N TYR A 77 18.30 2.88 -2.99
CA TYR A 77 17.33 3.66 -2.22
C TYR A 77 17.33 5.13 -2.64
N ARG A 78 16.13 5.69 -2.80
CA ARG A 78 15.93 7.11 -3.05
C ARG A 78 14.80 7.63 -2.16
N LEU A 79 15.10 8.66 -1.40
CA LEU A 79 14.13 9.34 -0.56
C LEU A 79 13.73 10.66 -1.24
N VAL A 80 12.45 10.81 -1.55
CA VAL A 80 11.89 11.95 -2.28
C VAL A 80 10.86 12.65 -1.41
N ARG A 81 10.88 13.98 -1.38
CA ARG A 81 9.79 14.77 -0.81
C ARG A 81 8.71 14.97 -1.88
N ALA A 82 7.56 14.34 -1.70
CA ALA A 82 6.40 14.52 -2.55
C ALA A 82 5.54 15.67 -2.03
N GLY A 83 5.40 16.72 -2.84
CA GLY A 83 4.49 17.83 -2.61
C GLY A 83 3.44 17.87 -3.70
N VAL A 84 2.17 18.06 -3.34
CA VAL A 84 1.09 18.27 -4.31
C VAL A 84 1.38 19.58 -5.07
N GLY A 85 1.84 19.47 -6.32
CA GLY A 85 1.92 20.60 -7.26
C GLY A 85 3.32 21.13 -7.62
N LYS A 86 4.43 20.55 -7.14
CA LYS A 86 5.77 20.88 -7.67
C LYS A 86 6.59 19.63 -7.90
N SER A 87 7.02 19.44 -9.15
CA SER A 87 8.07 18.49 -9.52
C SER A 87 9.23 18.63 -8.53
N ALA A 88 9.59 17.53 -7.87
CA ALA A 88 10.59 17.51 -6.81
C ALA A 88 11.87 18.22 -7.30
N SER A 89 12.27 19.28 -6.60
CA SER A 89 13.51 19.98 -6.92
C SER A 89 14.68 19.03 -6.64
N ALA A 90 15.83 19.18 -7.30
CA ALA A 90 17.00 18.34 -7.08
C ALA A 90 17.50 18.32 -5.61
N GLN A 91 17.09 19.30 -4.80
CA GLN A 91 17.35 19.37 -3.36
C GLN A 91 16.41 18.49 -2.51
N ASP A 92 15.26 18.09 -3.06
CA ASP A 92 14.22 17.28 -2.42
C ASP A 92 14.41 15.77 -2.67
N VAL A 93 15.47 15.39 -3.40
CA VAL A 93 15.80 14.00 -3.74
C VAL A 93 17.12 13.61 -3.07
N LYS A 94 17.05 12.70 -2.11
CA LYS A 94 18.24 12.13 -1.47
C LYS A 94 18.44 10.70 -1.91
N VAL A 95 19.53 10.46 -2.62
CA VAL A 95 19.97 9.13 -3.01
C VAL A 95 20.74 8.52 -1.84
N LEU A 96 20.41 7.28 -1.45
CA LEU A 96 20.88 6.65 -0.20
C LEU A 96 21.45 5.26 -0.47
N THR A 97 22.58 4.97 0.18
CA THR A 97 23.09 3.60 0.31
C THR A 97 22.35 2.84 1.42
N ARG A 98 22.60 1.54 1.53
CA ARG A 98 22.01 0.67 2.56
C ARG A 98 22.33 1.13 3.98
N GLU A 99 23.56 1.60 4.21
CA GLU A 99 24.06 2.04 5.52
C GLU A 99 23.47 3.40 5.92
N GLU A 100 23.19 4.25 4.93
CA GLU A 100 22.64 5.59 5.14
C GLU A 100 21.11 5.61 5.26
N LEU A 101 20.44 4.51 4.92
CA LEU A 101 18.99 4.42 4.96
C LEU A 101 18.46 4.57 6.39
N LEU A 102 19.02 3.83 7.34
CA LEU A 102 18.58 3.90 8.74
C LEU A 102 18.68 5.30 9.35
N PRO A 103 19.84 6.01 9.30
CA PRO A 103 19.92 7.36 9.87
C PRO A 103 19.04 8.37 9.12
N ALA A 104 18.81 8.21 7.81
CA ALA A 104 17.89 9.07 7.06
C ALA A 104 16.43 8.90 7.51
N ILE A 105 16.02 7.66 7.75
CA ILE A 105 14.66 7.31 8.21
C ILE A 105 14.47 7.75 9.67
N GLU A 106 15.49 7.70 10.53
CA GLU A 106 15.47 8.27 11.88
C GLU A 106 15.32 9.80 11.89
N ALA A 107 15.99 10.50 10.98
CA ALA A 107 15.83 11.95 10.81
C ALA A 107 14.39 12.34 10.43
N LEU A 108 13.72 11.52 9.62
CA LEU A 108 12.30 11.71 9.30
C LEU A 108 11.38 11.47 10.51
N LYS A 109 11.73 10.53 11.40
CA LYS A 109 10.97 10.28 12.64
C LYS A 109 11.02 11.48 13.58
N GLN A 110 12.15 12.17 13.66
CA GLN A 110 12.25 13.40 14.46
C GLN A 110 11.28 14.50 14.00
N ARG A 111 10.93 14.48 12.71
CA ARG A 111 9.93 15.39 12.11
C ARG A 111 8.51 14.83 12.13
N ASN A 112 8.32 13.62 12.67
CA ASN A 112 7.07 12.87 12.67
C ASN A 112 6.48 12.63 11.25
N LEU A 113 7.35 12.54 10.24
CA LEU A 113 6.96 12.33 8.85
C LEU A 113 7.26 10.89 8.47
N ARG A 114 6.22 10.07 8.34
CA ARG A 114 6.37 8.67 7.94
C ARG A 114 6.44 8.56 6.42
N PRO A 115 7.53 7.99 5.85
CA PRO A 115 7.61 7.82 4.41
C PRO A 115 6.72 6.67 3.91
N ILE A 116 6.20 6.81 2.70
CA ILE A 116 5.51 5.77 1.94
C ILE A 116 6.57 4.94 1.19
N LEU A 117 6.48 3.62 1.26
CA LEU A 117 7.41 2.73 0.56
C LEU A 117 6.88 2.41 -0.84
N LEU A 118 7.67 2.74 -1.86
CA LEU A 118 7.35 2.55 -3.28
C LEU A 118 8.39 1.63 -3.93
N PRO A 119 8.08 0.34 -4.13
CA PRO A 119 8.94 -0.55 -4.90
C PRO A 119 8.77 -0.31 -6.41
N GLU A 120 9.88 -0.30 -7.14
CA GLU A 120 9.87 -0.28 -8.60
C GLU A 120 9.73 -1.69 -9.18
N LYS A 121 9.26 -1.76 -10.43
CA LYS A 121 8.96 -3.03 -11.14
C LYS A 121 10.12 -4.03 -11.12
N ASN A 122 11.35 -3.53 -11.19
CA ASN A 122 12.57 -4.36 -11.22
C ASN A 122 13.33 -4.38 -9.88
N SER A 123 12.75 -3.84 -8.81
CA SER A 123 13.42 -3.79 -7.51
C SER A 123 13.66 -5.18 -6.93
N LEU A 124 14.83 -5.37 -6.32
CA LEU A 124 15.17 -6.63 -5.65
C LEU A 124 14.32 -6.78 -4.39
N SER A 125 13.65 -7.93 -4.24
CA SER A 125 12.84 -8.24 -3.05
C SER A 125 13.63 -8.09 -1.74
N GLN A 126 14.94 -8.38 -1.78
CA GLN A 126 15.84 -8.21 -0.63
C GLN A 126 15.94 -6.74 -0.20
N ASP A 127 16.12 -5.81 -1.13
CA ASP A 127 16.26 -4.38 -0.83
C ASP A 127 14.93 -3.78 -0.38
N PHE A 128 13.83 -4.18 -1.02
CA PHE A 128 12.49 -3.80 -0.60
C PHE A 128 12.19 -4.25 0.84
N LEU A 129 12.42 -5.52 1.16
CA LEU A 129 12.18 -6.05 2.51
C LEU A 129 13.11 -5.39 3.54
N TYR A 130 14.34 -5.07 3.16
CA TYR A 130 15.25 -4.32 4.03
C TYR A 130 14.70 -2.92 4.32
N ALA A 131 14.27 -2.17 3.30
CA ALA A 131 13.66 -0.86 3.45
C ALA A 131 12.39 -0.90 4.31
N ALA A 132 11.49 -1.86 4.06
CA ALA A 132 10.30 -2.09 4.87
C ALA A 132 10.65 -2.39 6.33
N GLY A 133 11.68 -3.20 6.56
CA GLY A 133 12.18 -3.55 7.90
C GLY A 133 12.78 -2.35 8.64
N VAL A 134 13.51 -1.48 7.95
CA VAL A 134 14.08 -0.25 8.53
C VAL A 134 12.95 0.72 8.93
N ILE A 135 11.97 0.96 8.05
CA ILE A 135 10.80 1.78 8.39
C ILE A 135 10.06 1.18 9.58
N ALA A 136 9.83 -0.15 9.58
CA ALA A 136 9.15 -0.84 10.66
C ALA A 136 9.92 -0.70 11.98
N LYS A 137 11.25 -0.85 11.98
CA LYS A 137 12.08 -0.69 13.18
C LYS A 137 11.99 0.72 13.77
N VAL A 138 11.94 1.74 12.92
CA VAL A 138 11.94 3.14 13.35
C VAL A 138 10.54 3.57 13.83
N TRP A 139 9.47 3.21 13.12
CA TRP A 139 8.09 3.62 13.48
C TRP A 139 7.34 2.66 14.39
N THR A 140 7.81 1.43 14.53
CA THR A 140 7.01 0.40 15.16
C THR A 140 7.80 -0.49 16.11
N ASN A 141 7.32 -0.53 17.34
CA ASN A 141 7.47 -1.70 18.21
C ASN A 141 6.55 -2.86 17.73
N GLY A 142 6.38 -3.05 16.40
CA GLY A 142 5.77 -4.26 15.82
C GLY A 142 4.46 -4.18 14.99
N SER A 143 4.08 -3.12 14.27
CA SER A 143 2.84 -3.17 13.43
C SER A 143 2.72 -2.23 12.20
N ARG A 144 2.85 -2.85 11.01
CA ARG A 144 2.36 -2.43 9.68
C ARG A 144 3.09 -1.31 8.94
N THR A 145 3.77 -1.68 7.86
CA THR A 145 4.25 -0.82 6.76
C THR A 145 3.18 -0.74 5.68
N ILE A 146 2.84 0.47 5.23
CA ILE A 146 1.90 0.70 4.12
C ILE A 146 2.75 0.72 2.83
N VAL A 147 2.42 -0.19 1.91
CA VAL A 147 3.04 -0.30 0.58
C VAL A 147 2.01 0.22 -0.40
N GLN A 148 2.37 1.25 -1.15
CA GLN A 148 1.54 1.75 -2.24
C GLN A 148 2.17 1.23 -3.53
N VAL A 149 1.37 0.54 -4.34
CA VAL A 149 1.75 0.14 -5.70
C VAL A 149 1.24 1.24 -6.61
N ASP A 150 2.10 1.79 -7.47
CA ASP A 150 1.70 2.82 -8.43
C ASP A 150 0.78 2.20 -9.49
N PRO A 151 -0.48 2.66 -9.63
CA PRO A 151 -1.41 2.11 -10.62
C PRO A 151 -1.25 2.73 -12.03
N ASP A 152 -0.40 3.74 -12.21
CA ASP A 152 -0.42 4.58 -13.40
C ASP A 152 0.70 4.25 -14.42
N GLU A 153 0.73 3.04 -14.99
CA GLU A 153 1.51 2.74 -16.21
C GLU A 153 0.88 1.62 -17.09
N GLU A 154 -0.45 1.52 -17.17
CA GLU A 154 -1.12 0.57 -18.10
C GLU A 154 -1.69 1.20 -19.39
N ASP A 155 -1.72 2.54 -19.52
CA ASP A 155 -2.35 3.23 -20.66
C ASP A 155 -1.38 4.01 -21.58
N ALA A 156 -0.12 3.61 -21.67
CA ALA A 156 0.84 4.26 -22.56
C ALA A 156 1.64 3.27 -23.42
N LEU A 157 0.96 2.56 -24.32
CA LEU A 157 1.60 2.08 -25.55
C LEU A 157 0.71 2.41 -26.76
N PRO A 158 1.29 2.96 -27.85
CA PRO A 158 0.58 3.33 -29.08
C PRO A 158 0.10 2.13 -29.91
#